data_AF-A0A2N2WEP7-F1
#
_entry.id   AF-A0A2N2WEP7-F1
#
_cell.length_a   1.000
_cell.length_b   1.000
_cell.length_c   1.000
_cell.angle_alpha   90.00
_cell.angle_beta   90.00
_cell.angle_gamma   90.00
#
_symmetry.space_group_name_H-M   'P 1'
#
loop_
_entity.id
_entity.type
_entity.pdbx_description
1 polymer ?
#
loop_
_entity_poly.entity_id
_entity_poly.type
_entity_poly.pdbx_seq_one_letter_code
_entity_poly.pdbx_strand_id
1 'polypeptide(L)'
;IIPVSLNSMAVLHNMFNTCFLSQKSASFPSYEYDGSFSELAQKIWISQHNELLALLGESFFYNNPNRMLNRAYGAIYLKDMSYSEFTEYLVPLRDLLQSKSMLED
;
A
#
# COMPACT_ATOMS: atom_id res chain seq x y z
N ILE A 1 10.77 5.47 4.19
CA ILE A 1 10.28 4.64 3.05
C ILE A 1 10.43 3.17 3.40
N ILE A 2 9.54 2.30 2.90
CA ILE A 2 9.71 0.85 2.99
C ILE A 2 10.06 0.32 1.59
N PRO A 3 11.24 -0.30 1.38
CA PRO A 3 11.58 -0.95 0.12
C PRO A 3 10.80 -2.26 -0.06
N VAL A 4 10.32 -2.50 -1.27
CA VAL A 4 9.53 -3.69 -1.63
C VAL A 4 10.27 -4.51 -2.67
N SER A 5 10.40 -5.81 -2.42
CA SER A 5 11.01 -6.76 -3.37
C SER A 5 9.96 -7.35 -4.33
N LEU A 6 10.41 -7.94 -5.44
CA LEU A 6 9.53 -8.71 -6.34
C LEU A 6 8.80 -9.84 -5.60
N ASN A 7 9.47 -10.50 -4.64
CA ASN A 7 8.84 -11.53 -3.82
C ASN A 7 7.70 -10.95 -2.98
N SER A 8 7.90 -9.77 -2.38
CA SER A 8 6.86 -9.07 -1.62
C SER A 8 5.65 -8.74 -2.48
N MET A 9 5.86 -8.30 -3.73
CA MET A 9 4.77 -8.05 -4.68
C MET A 9 4.00 -9.33 -5.05
N ALA A 10 4.72 -10.42 -5.33
CA ALA A 10 4.12 -11.71 -5.63
C ALA A 10 3.30 -12.26 -4.45
N VAL A 11 3.84 -12.13 -3.23
CA VAL A 11 3.14 -12.50 -2.00
C VAL A 11 1.86 -11.68 -1.82
N LEU A 12 1.88 -10.37 -2.03
CA LEU A 12 0.66 -9.53 -1.98
C LEU A 12 -0.41 -10.04 -2.95
N HIS A 13 -0.02 -10.30 -4.21
CA HIS A 13 -0.95 -10.75 -5.24
C HIS A 13 -1.56 -12.10 -4.91
N ASN A 14 -0.73 -13.06 -4.49
CA ASN A 14 -1.19 -14.39 -4.12
C ASN A 14 -2.08 -14.38 -2.88
N MET A 15 -1.73 -13.60 -1.86
CA MET A 15 -2.57 -13.41 -0.67
C MET A 15 -3.92 -12.82 -1.04
N PHE A 16 -3.92 -11.79 -1.89
CA PHE A 16 -5.17 -11.19 -2.36
C PHE A 16 -6.03 -12.22 -3.10
N ASN A 17 -5.50 -12.93 -4.08
CA ASN A 17 -6.26 -13.92 -4.86
C ASN A 17 -6.76 -15.10 -4.01
N THR A 18 -5.95 -15.55 -3.03
CA THR A 18 -6.34 -16.64 -2.12
C THR A 18 -7.48 -16.21 -1.20
N CYS A 19 -7.38 -15.03 -0.60
CA CYS A 19 -8.41 -14.49 0.28
C CYS A 19 -9.66 -14.04 -0.49
N PHE A 20 -9.52 -13.62 -1.74
CA PHE A 20 -10.61 -13.16 -2.59
C PHE A 20 -11.71 -14.22 -2.72
N LEU A 21 -11.33 -15.48 -2.92
CA LEU A 21 -12.27 -16.59 -3.04
C LEU A 21 -13.13 -16.80 -1.77
N SER A 22 -12.64 -16.36 -0.61
CA SER A 22 -13.36 -16.46 0.67
C SER A 22 -14.30 -15.28 0.94
N GLN A 23 -14.20 -14.19 0.18
CA GLN A 23 -14.94 -12.94 0.40
C GLN A 23 -16.12 -12.78 -0.59
N LYS A 24 -17.04 -13.76 -0.58
CA LYS A 24 -18.22 -13.82 -1.49
C LYS A 24 -19.11 -12.56 -1.48
N SER A 25 -19.04 -11.75 -0.41
CA SER A 25 -19.86 -10.53 -0.22
C SER A 25 -19.07 -9.23 -0.28
N ALA A 26 -17.78 -9.26 -0.65
CA ALA A 26 -16.99 -8.04 -0.75
C ALA A 26 -17.40 -7.25 -2.01
N SER A 27 -17.73 -5.97 -1.82
CA SER A 27 -17.96 -5.02 -2.90
C SER A 27 -16.70 -4.83 -3.76
N PHE A 28 -16.79 -5.09 -5.07
CA PHE A 28 -15.76 -4.82 -6.08
C PHE A 28 -16.37 -4.12 -7.31
N PRO A 29 -15.60 -3.29 -8.07
CA PRO A 29 -14.14 -3.13 -8.06
C PRO A 29 -13.60 -1.82 -7.42
N SER A 30 -12.27 -1.72 -7.35
CA SER A 30 -11.53 -0.50 -7.00
C SER A 30 -12.06 0.69 -7.80
N TYR A 31 -12.44 1.79 -7.13
CA TYR A 31 -13.06 2.96 -7.77
C TYR A 31 -12.24 3.54 -8.95
N GLU A 32 -10.92 3.32 -9.01
CA GLU A 32 -10.03 3.90 -10.02
C GLU A 32 -9.32 2.88 -10.94
N TYR A 33 -9.54 1.58 -10.77
CA TYR A 33 -8.87 0.56 -11.60
C TYR A 33 -9.77 -0.65 -11.84
N ASP A 34 -9.98 -0.97 -13.12
CA ASP A 34 -10.73 -2.14 -13.58
C ASP A 34 -9.86 -3.41 -13.48
N GLY A 35 -9.46 -3.74 -12.25
CA GLY A 35 -8.64 -4.89 -11.91
C GLY A 35 -8.49 -5.03 -10.40
N SER A 36 -7.66 -5.99 -9.97
CA SER A 36 -7.56 -6.30 -8.53
C SER A 36 -6.89 -5.17 -7.74
N PHE A 37 -7.26 -5.01 -6.46
CA PHE A 37 -6.58 -4.07 -5.56
C PHE A 37 -5.08 -4.36 -5.45
N SER A 38 -4.69 -5.65 -5.51
CA SER A 38 -3.28 -6.05 -5.47
C SER A 38 -2.47 -5.52 -6.64
N GLU A 39 -3.05 -5.48 -7.84
CA GLU A 39 -2.41 -4.91 -9.03
C GLU A 39 -2.29 -3.39 -8.94
N LEU A 40 -3.35 -2.72 -8.46
CA LEU A 40 -3.30 -1.28 -8.24
C LEU A 40 -2.20 -0.91 -7.24
N ALA A 41 -2.12 -1.63 -6.10
CA ALA A 41 -1.08 -1.43 -5.11
C ALA A 41 0.33 -1.62 -5.70
N GLN A 42 0.56 -2.68 -6.50
CA GLN A 42 1.84 -2.89 -7.17
C GLN A 42 2.21 -1.74 -8.11
N LYS A 43 1.26 -1.23 -8.91
CA LYS A 43 1.48 -0.09 -9.80
C LYS A 43 1.88 1.17 -9.02
N ILE A 44 1.19 1.44 -7.91
CA ILE A 44 1.52 2.57 -7.03
C ILE A 44 2.94 2.41 -6.47
N TRP A 45 3.30 1.22 -5.98
CA TRP A 45 4.62 0.99 -5.39
C TRP A 45 5.76 1.12 -6.41
N ILE A 46 5.55 0.69 -7.65
CA ILE A 46 6.51 0.87 -8.74
C ILE A 46 6.63 2.36 -9.08
N SER A 47 5.52 3.09 -9.15
CA SER A 47 5.54 4.54 -9.39
C SER A 47 6.34 5.29 -8.33
N GLN A 48 6.06 5.01 -7.05
CA GLN A 48 6.79 5.61 -5.92
C GLN A 48 8.29 5.27 -5.96
N HIS A 49 8.64 4.06 -6.40
CA HIS A 49 10.05 3.70 -6.56
C HIS A 49 10.73 4.48 -7.70
N ASN A 50 10.06 4.62 -8.84
CA ASN A 50 10.57 5.37 -9.99
C ASN A 50 10.75 6.85 -9.67
N GLU A 51 9.85 7.45 -8.89
CA GLU A 51 10.02 8.81 -8.38
C GLU A 51 11.29 8.95 -7.53
N LEU A 52 11.51 8.01 -6.59
CA LEU A 52 12.73 8.03 -5.78
C LEU A 52 13.99 7.79 -6.62
N LEU A 53 13.94 6.93 -7.64
CA LEU A 53 15.05 6.72 -8.57
C LEU A 53 15.37 8.01 -9.34
N ALA A 54 14.34 8.73 -9.81
CA ALA A 54 14.52 10.00 -10.50
C ALA A 54 15.14 11.08 -9.59
N LEU A 55 14.78 11.09 -8.30
CA LEU A 55 15.25 12.09 -7.34
C LEU A 55 16.62 11.77 -6.74
N LEU A 56 16.88 10.50 -6.41
CA LEU A 56 18.08 10.08 -5.66
C LEU A 56 19.13 9.40 -6.54
N GLY A 57 18.74 8.96 -7.73
CA GLY A 57 19.58 8.20 -8.65
C GLY A 57 19.70 6.72 -8.29
N GLU A 58 20.06 5.89 -9.27
CA GLU A 58 20.24 4.44 -9.11
C GLU A 58 21.35 4.09 -8.11
N SER A 59 22.41 4.91 -8.04
CA SER A 59 23.54 4.68 -7.15
C SER A 59 23.15 4.70 -5.67
N PHE A 60 22.12 5.47 -5.30
CA PHE A 60 21.57 5.49 -3.94
C PHE A 60 21.01 4.12 -3.52
N PHE A 61 20.45 3.37 -4.47
CA PHE A 61 19.87 2.06 -4.23
C PHE A 61 20.91 0.95 -4.34
N TYR A 62 21.71 0.91 -5.40
CA TYR A 62 22.64 -0.20 -5.61
C TYR A 62 23.83 -0.21 -4.64
N ASN A 63 24.34 0.97 -4.29
CA ASN A 63 25.51 1.08 -3.41
C ASN A 63 25.11 1.23 -1.92
N ASN A 64 23.83 1.06 -1.59
CA ASN A 64 23.37 1.23 -0.23
C ASN A 64 23.91 0.09 0.66
N PRO A 65 24.36 0.39 1.90
CA PRO A 65 24.68 -0.67 2.87
C PRO A 65 23.45 -1.52 3.23
N ASN A 66 22.24 -0.95 3.11
CA ASN A 66 21.01 -1.69 3.36
C ASN A 66 20.60 -2.55 2.15
N ARG A 67 20.85 -3.86 2.25
CA ARG A 67 20.53 -4.84 1.19
C ARG A 67 19.07 -4.85 0.72
N MET A 68 18.14 -4.37 1.54
CA MET A 68 16.73 -4.27 1.14
C MET A 68 16.51 -3.19 0.09
N LEU A 69 17.25 -2.08 0.15
CA LEU A 69 17.19 -1.02 -0.86
C LEU A 69 17.79 -1.51 -2.19
N ASN A 70 18.87 -2.28 -2.12
CA ASN A 70 19.56 -2.80 -3.31
C ASN A 70 18.71 -3.81 -4.11
N ARG A 71 17.68 -4.38 -3.47
CA ARG A 71 16.75 -5.37 -4.05
C ARG A 71 15.34 -4.80 -4.19
N ALA A 72 15.16 -3.50 -4.01
CA ALA A 72 13.87 -2.86 -4.14
C ALA A 72 13.48 -2.79 -5.63
N TYR A 73 12.25 -3.21 -5.92
CA TYR A 73 11.57 -3.00 -7.20
C TYR A 73 10.30 -2.15 -7.02
N GLY A 74 9.95 -1.84 -5.77
CA GLY A 74 8.90 -0.93 -5.38
C GLY A 74 9.28 -0.21 -4.09
N ALA A 75 8.56 0.86 -3.78
CA ALA A 75 8.69 1.58 -2.54
C ALA A 75 7.31 1.90 -1.99
N ILE A 76 7.19 1.96 -0.66
CA ILE A 76 5.99 2.43 0.02
C ILE A 76 6.38 3.68 0.80
N TYR A 77 5.69 4.78 0.50
CA TYR A 77 5.77 5.98 1.31
C TYR A 77 5.02 5.78 2.62
N LEU A 78 5.69 6.13 3.71
CA LEU A 78 5.07 6.24 5.02
C LEU A 78 4.97 7.73 5.33
N LYS A 79 3.75 8.18 5.64
CA LYS A 79 3.54 9.51 6.19
C LYS A 79 3.94 9.47 7.65
N ASP A 80 4.97 10.22 8.00
CA ASP A 80 5.31 10.45 9.40
C ASP A 80 4.24 11.35 10.03
N MET A 81 3.74 10.96 11.20
CA MET A 81 2.66 11.65 11.90
C MET A 81 2.92 11.61 13.40
N SER A 82 2.76 12.77 14.03
CA SER A 82 2.69 12.88 15.49
C SER A 82 1.42 12.20 16.03
N TYR A 83 1.41 11.90 17.33
CA TYR A 83 0.23 11.32 17.98
C TYR A 83 -1.02 12.20 17.83
N SER A 84 -0.86 13.53 17.92
CA SER A 84 -1.96 14.48 17.73
C SER A 84 -2.53 14.40 16.32
N GLU A 85 -1.68 14.47 15.29
CA GLU A 85 -2.12 14.37 13.89
C GLU A 85 -2.79 13.04 13.61
N PHE A 86 -2.22 11.95 14.10
CA PHE A 86 -2.81 10.62 13.95
C PHE A 86 -4.19 10.52 14.60
N THR A 87 -4.37 11.13 15.78
CA THR A 87 -5.65 11.13 16.50
C THR A 87 -6.70 11.99 15.77
N GLU A 88 -6.29 13.13 15.21
CA GLU A 88 -7.16 13.99 14.39
C GLU A 88 -7.69 13.26 13.15
N TYR A 89 -6.88 12.39 12.52
CA TYR A 89 -7.35 11.54 11.43
C TYR A 89 -8.25 10.39 11.91
N LEU A 90 -7.92 9.75 13.03
CA LEU A 90 -8.62 8.54 13.48
C LEU A 90 -10.01 8.80 14.07
N VAL A 91 -10.18 9.87 14.86
CA VAL A 91 -11.43 10.11 15.59
C VAL A 91 -12.62 10.25 14.64
N PRO A 92 -12.57 11.09 13.58
CA PRO A 92 -13.67 11.20 12.62
C PRO A 92 -13.96 9.88 11.89
N LEU A 93 -12.91 9.13 11.54
CA LEU A 93 -13.01 7.83 10.87
C LEU A 93 -13.75 6.82 11.74
N ARG A 94 -13.40 6.75 13.03
CA ARG A 94 -14.07 5.89 14.01
C ARG A 94 -15.55 6.25 14.15
N ASP A 95 -15.85 7.54 14.26
CA ASP A 95 -17.22 8.01 14.45
C ASP A 95 -18.08 7.73 13.20
N LEU A 96 -17.50 7.81 12.00
CA LEU A 96 -18.15 7.44 10.73
C LEU A 96 -18.40 5.93 10.64
N LEU A 97 -17.45 5.09 11.07
CA LEU A 97 -17.65 3.64 11.14
C LEU A 97 -18.78 3.25 12.11
N GLN A 98 -18.87 3.94 13.24
CA GLN A 98 -19.96 3.74 14.20
C GLN A 98 -21.30 4.16 13.59
N SER A 99 -21.40 5.33 12.94
CA SER A 99 -22.65 5.77 12.34
C SER A 99 -23.13 4.82 11.24
N LYS A 100 -22.22 4.29 10.41
CA LYS A 100 -22.54 3.29 9.39
C LYS A 100 -23.12 2.02 10.01
N SER A 101 -22.54 1.52 11.11
CA SER A 101 -23.06 0.32 11.79
C SER A 101 -24.47 0.51 12.34
N MET A 102 -24.83 1.73 12.79
CA MET A 102 -26.17 2.04 13.28
C MET A 102 -27.23 2.20 12.16
N LEU A 103 -26.81 2.26 10.90
CA LEU A 103 -27.69 2.38 9.73
C LEU A 103 -27.94 1.03 9.03
N GLU A 104 -27.12 0.02 9.33
CA GLU A 104 -27.23 -1.33 8.77
C GLU A 104 -28.04 -2.30 9.67
N ASP A 105 -28.41 -1.87 10.88
CA ASP A 105 -29.36 -2.50 11.81
C ASP A 105 -30.80 -1.95 11.64
#